data_AF-Q7PC46-F1
#
_entry.id   AF-Q7PC46-F1
#
_cell.length_a   1.000
_cell.length_b   1.000
_cell.length_c   1.000
_cell.angle_alpha   90.00
_cell.angle_beta   90.00
_cell.angle_gamma   90.00
#
_symmetry.space_group_name_H-M   'P 1'
#
loop_
_entity.id
_entity.type
_entity.pdbx_description
1 polymer ?
#
loop_
_entity_poly.entity_id
_entity_poly.type
_entity_poly.pdbx_seq_one_letter_code
_entity_poly.pdbx_strand_id
1 'polypeptide(L)'
;MPAVNSLRNVVESAIQRASNATGVDFTFLMGTAKRESGFNPGAKARTSSASGLFQFVDQTWLATLKKHGSKYGYARYADLISQGADGRYRVEGDEARKAVLGLKMDPHAASLMAGELASDHASYLRGRVGRTPTAGELYAAHFLGPQGSARLIQAVSVSPGANAAAMFPEAAQANRSIFYRDGRPTTVGELYANLTKTGGASRVADPAPGRGASDDQGFIQYATGRRLERIRQQEAVVDLILRGSQDVNSPFGDSGGGMGAGQRIASSMFSAEMLRVLAEANDKVKQR
;
A
#
# COMPACT_ATOMS: atom_id res chain seq x y z
N MET A 1 17.31 -1.40 20.90
CA MET A 1 16.53 -1.09 19.68
C MET A 1 16.46 -2.28 18.69
N PRO A 2 15.88 -3.43 19.05
CA PRO A 2 15.77 -4.59 18.14
C PRO A 2 14.60 -4.50 17.13
N ALA A 3 13.49 -3.84 17.48
CA ALA A 3 12.30 -3.76 16.63
C ALA A 3 12.48 -2.94 15.34
N VAL A 4 13.28 -1.85 15.39
CA VAL A 4 13.54 -0.99 14.23
C VAL A 4 14.42 -1.69 13.18
N ASN A 5 15.40 -2.49 13.62
CA ASN A 5 16.20 -3.30 12.71
C ASN A 5 15.36 -4.40 12.04
N SER A 6 14.43 -5.01 12.77
CA SER A 6 13.52 -6.03 12.23
C SER A 6 12.64 -5.46 11.10
N LEU A 7 12.06 -4.26 11.28
CA LEU A 7 11.20 -3.65 10.27
C LEU A 7 11.96 -3.29 8.98
N ARG A 8 13.18 -2.77 9.10
CA ARG A 8 14.03 -2.49 7.91
C ARG A 8 14.33 -3.76 7.13
N ASN A 9 14.69 -4.85 7.83
CA ASN A 9 14.97 -6.13 7.19
C ASN A 9 13.75 -6.70 6.44
N VAL A 10 12.55 -6.56 7.01
CA VAL A 10 11.28 -6.96 6.37
C VAL A 10 11.05 -6.15 5.09
N VAL A 11 11.22 -4.83 5.15
CA VAL A 11 11.05 -3.93 4.00
C VAL A 11 12.05 -4.26 2.89
N GLU A 12 13.33 -4.40 3.22
CA GLU A 12 14.38 -4.72 2.26
C GLU A 12 14.12 -6.07 1.59
N SER A 13 13.77 -7.10 2.36
CA SER A 13 13.44 -8.42 1.84
C SER A 13 12.20 -8.40 0.94
N ALA A 14 11.19 -7.60 1.29
CA ALA A 14 9.98 -7.44 0.47
C ALA A 14 10.29 -6.76 -0.87
N ILE A 15 11.14 -5.73 -0.85
CA ILE A 15 11.59 -5.02 -2.06
C ILE A 15 12.45 -5.94 -2.93
N GLN A 16 13.36 -6.73 -2.34
CA GLN A 16 14.18 -7.70 -3.08
C GLN A 16 13.32 -8.74 -3.80
N ARG A 17 12.32 -9.30 -3.11
CA ARG A 17 11.37 -10.25 -3.73
C ARG A 17 10.58 -9.60 -4.86
N ALA A 18 10.11 -8.38 -4.66
CA ALA A 18 9.38 -7.66 -5.70
C ALA A 18 10.25 -7.38 -6.91
N SER A 19 11.51 -6.97 -6.71
CA SER A 19 12.48 -6.77 -7.79
C SER A 19 12.67 -8.03 -8.62
N ASN A 20 12.87 -9.19 -7.96
CA ASN A 20 13.03 -10.46 -8.65
C ASN A 20 11.76 -10.87 -9.42
N ALA A 21 10.58 -10.65 -8.84
CA ALA A 21 9.31 -11.11 -9.40
C ALA A 21 8.78 -10.24 -10.56
N THR A 22 9.06 -8.94 -10.53
CA THR A 22 8.59 -7.99 -11.56
C THR A 22 9.66 -7.64 -12.59
N GLY A 23 10.93 -7.94 -12.29
CA GLY A 23 12.08 -7.58 -13.10
C GLY A 23 12.46 -6.10 -13.03
N VAL A 24 11.86 -5.33 -12.12
CA VAL A 24 12.23 -3.94 -11.86
C VAL A 24 13.46 -3.91 -10.96
N ASP A 25 14.41 -3.01 -11.26
CA ASP A 25 15.66 -2.87 -10.50
C ASP A 25 15.43 -2.62 -8.99
N PHE A 26 16.17 -3.37 -8.17
CA PHE A 26 16.10 -3.28 -6.71
C PHE A 26 16.46 -1.89 -6.19
N THR A 27 17.51 -1.27 -6.75
CA THR A 27 17.96 0.06 -6.33
C THR A 27 16.91 1.12 -6.62
N PHE A 28 16.21 1.02 -7.76
CA PHE A 28 15.08 1.88 -8.08
C PHE A 28 13.94 1.74 -7.07
N LEU A 29 13.52 0.52 -6.73
CA LEU A 29 12.45 0.30 -5.76
C LEU A 29 12.86 0.79 -4.35
N MET A 30 14.09 0.53 -3.92
CA MET A 30 14.63 1.05 -2.66
C MET A 30 14.66 2.58 -2.64
N GLY A 31 15.11 3.21 -3.73
CA GLY A 31 15.14 4.66 -3.87
C GLY A 31 13.75 5.28 -3.80
N THR A 32 12.77 4.64 -4.44
CA THR A 32 11.37 5.06 -4.43
C THR A 32 10.79 4.93 -3.02
N ALA A 33 10.93 3.78 -2.35
CA ALA A 33 10.45 3.59 -0.99
C ALA A 33 11.06 4.58 0.01
N LYS A 34 12.36 4.88 -0.13
CA LYS A 34 13.04 5.91 0.67
C LYS A 34 12.41 7.29 0.47
N ARG A 35 12.15 7.67 -0.77
CA ARG A 35 11.62 8.99 -1.13
C ARG A 35 10.17 9.17 -0.70
N GLU A 36 9.35 8.13 -0.88
CA GLU A 36 7.92 8.21 -0.64
C GLU A 36 7.56 8.10 0.85
N SER A 37 8.25 7.24 1.61
CA SER A 37 7.88 6.98 3.01
C SER A 37 9.04 6.95 4.01
N GLY A 38 10.29 7.10 3.54
CA GLY A 38 11.46 6.87 4.40
C GLY A 38 11.55 5.43 4.91
N PHE A 39 11.08 4.46 4.11
CA PHE A 39 10.94 3.04 4.48
C PHE A 39 9.90 2.75 5.57
N ASN A 40 8.95 3.66 5.82
CA ASN A 40 7.88 3.44 6.77
C ASN A 40 6.64 2.84 6.08
N PRO A 41 6.34 1.53 6.25
CA PRO A 41 5.15 0.93 5.64
C PRO A 41 3.84 1.43 6.26
N GLY A 42 3.89 2.08 7.42
CA GLY A 42 2.75 2.72 8.07
C GLY A 42 2.49 4.18 7.65
N ALA A 43 3.29 4.72 6.71
CA ALA A 43 3.20 6.13 6.31
C ALA A 43 1.83 6.48 5.73
N LYS A 44 1.32 7.65 6.10
CA LYS A 44 0.04 8.19 5.60
C LYS A 44 0.22 9.68 5.28
N ALA A 45 -0.13 10.08 4.07
CA ALA A 45 -0.19 11.49 3.72
C ALA A 45 -1.35 12.17 4.47
N ARG A 46 -1.16 13.44 4.84
CA ARG A 46 -2.20 14.24 5.53
C ARG A 46 -3.24 14.82 4.58
N THR A 47 -2.89 14.97 3.30
CA THR A 47 -3.67 15.73 2.31
C THR A 47 -4.23 14.86 1.19
N SER A 48 -3.98 13.56 1.20
CA SER A 48 -4.43 12.63 0.16
C SER A 48 -4.62 11.23 0.71
N SER A 49 -5.16 10.32 -0.11
CA SER A 49 -5.27 8.89 0.21
C SER A 49 -3.94 8.13 0.08
N ALA A 50 -2.85 8.82 -0.25
CA ALA A 50 -1.53 8.24 -0.42
C ALA A 50 -1.03 7.63 0.90
N SER A 51 -0.68 6.35 0.86
CA SER A 51 -0.30 5.64 2.08
C SER A 51 0.56 4.42 1.80
N GLY A 52 1.28 3.94 2.81
CA GLY A 52 2.13 2.76 2.71
C GLY A 52 3.55 3.08 2.25
N LEU A 53 4.34 2.02 2.07
CA LEU A 53 5.77 2.09 1.73
C LEU A 53 6.06 2.91 0.46
N PHE A 54 5.14 2.87 -0.51
CA PHE A 54 5.23 3.54 -1.81
C PHE A 54 4.16 4.63 -2.01
N GLN A 55 3.49 5.08 -0.93
CA GLN A 55 2.52 6.17 -0.98
C GLN A 55 1.43 6.02 -2.06
N PHE A 56 0.89 4.81 -2.24
CA PHE A 56 -0.17 4.57 -3.20
C PHE A 56 -1.45 5.34 -2.86
N VAL A 57 -1.96 6.11 -3.83
CA VAL A 57 -3.32 6.65 -3.79
C VAL A 57 -4.35 5.58 -4.14
N ASP A 58 -5.57 5.70 -3.61
CA ASP A 58 -6.60 4.65 -3.69
C ASP A 58 -6.87 4.16 -5.12
N GLN A 59 -7.07 5.06 -6.09
CA GLN A 59 -7.41 4.64 -7.46
C GLN A 59 -6.27 3.88 -8.14
N THR A 60 -5.03 4.37 -8.00
CA THR A 60 -3.84 3.68 -8.55
C THR A 60 -3.64 2.33 -7.89
N TRP A 61 -3.84 2.24 -6.57
CA TRP A 61 -3.78 0.97 -5.85
C TRP A 61 -4.79 -0.04 -6.38
N LEU A 62 -6.07 0.37 -6.46
CA LEU A 62 -7.14 -0.52 -6.91
C LEU A 62 -6.92 -0.97 -8.36
N ALA A 63 -6.53 -0.06 -9.25
CA ALA A 63 -6.22 -0.40 -10.65
C ALA A 63 -5.07 -1.42 -10.75
N THR A 64 -3.98 -1.17 -10.02
CA THR A 64 -2.78 -2.03 -10.04
C THR A 64 -3.09 -3.40 -9.45
N LEU A 65 -3.76 -3.44 -8.30
CA LEU A 65 -4.13 -4.69 -7.63
C LEU A 65 -5.16 -5.49 -8.46
N LYS A 66 -6.13 -4.83 -9.09
CA LYS A 66 -7.08 -5.50 -9.99
C LYS A 66 -6.36 -6.17 -11.15
N LYS A 67 -5.38 -5.48 -11.74
CA LYS A 67 -4.67 -5.96 -12.93
C LYS A 67 -3.66 -7.07 -12.60
N HIS A 68 -2.91 -6.94 -11.51
CA HIS A 68 -1.74 -7.78 -11.24
C HIS A 68 -1.83 -8.63 -9.98
N GLY A 69 -2.78 -8.35 -9.08
CA GLY A 69 -2.85 -9.00 -7.77
C GLY A 69 -2.94 -10.52 -7.84
N SER A 70 -3.65 -11.06 -8.83
CA SER A 70 -3.80 -12.51 -9.03
C SER A 70 -2.48 -13.23 -9.28
N LYS A 71 -1.50 -12.58 -9.93
CA LYS A 71 -0.16 -13.14 -10.20
C LYS A 71 0.61 -13.47 -8.92
N TYR A 72 0.25 -12.83 -7.80
CA TYR A 72 0.98 -12.92 -6.53
C TYR A 72 0.13 -13.43 -5.37
N GLY A 73 -0.95 -14.15 -5.66
CA GLY A 73 -1.83 -14.73 -4.65
C GLY A 73 -2.80 -13.74 -4.00
N TYR A 74 -2.98 -12.54 -4.55
CA TYR A 74 -4.00 -11.57 -4.13
C TYR A 74 -5.28 -11.63 -4.96
N ALA A 75 -5.53 -12.74 -5.70
CA ALA A 75 -6.70 -12.89 -6.57
C ALA A 75 -8.02 -12.57 -5.84
N ARG A 76 -8.20 -13.09 -4.62
CA ARG A 76 -9.40 -12.82 -3.82
C ARG A 76 -9.62 -11.34 -3.51
N TYR A 77 -8.56 -10.54 -3.41
CA TYR A 77 -8.67 -9.09 -3.22
C TYR A 77 -8.91 -8.37 -4.55
N ALA A 78 -8.26 -8.83 -5.63
CA ALA A 78 -8.45 -8.30 -6.97
C ALA A 78 -9.88 -8.52 -7.49
N ASP A 79 -10.51 -9.64 -7.15
CA ASP A 79 -11.89 -9.98 -7.54
C ASP A 79 -12.93 -9.07 -6.89
N LEU A 80 -12.65 -8.57 -5.69
CA LEU A 80 -13.52 -7.59 -4.99
C LEU A 80 -13.50 -6.20 -5.65
N ILE A 81 -12.58 -5.96 -6.57
CA ILE A 81 -12.44 -4.67 -7.25
C ILE A 81 -13.21 -4.71 -8.57
N SER A 82 -14.16 -3.79 -8.72
CA SER A 82 -14.89 -3.56 -9.97
C SER A 82 -14.43 -2.27 -10.62
N GLN A 83 -14.51 -2.20 -11.96
CA GLN A 83 -14.34 -0.96 -12.72
C GLN A 83 -15.71 -0.53 -13.22
N GLY A 84 -16.13 0.68 -12.85
CA GLY A 84 -17.39 1.26 -13.31
C GLY A 84 -17.32 1.71 -14.78
N ALA A 85 -18.48 2.02 -15.36
CA ALA A 85 -18.57 2.59 -16.70
C ALA A 85 -17.86 3.95 -16.83
N ASP A 86 -17.64 4.65 -15.72
CA ASP A 86 -16.85 5.88 -15.61
C ASP A 86 -15.33 5.64 -15.56
N GLY A 87 -14.90 4.38 -15.69
CA GLY A 87 -13.50 3.97 -15.66
C GLY A 87 -12.89 3.93 -14.26
N ARG A 88 -13.63 4.29 -13.20
CA ARG A 88 -13.13 4.32 -11.82
C ARG A 88 -13.23 2.96 -11.15
N TYR A 89 -12.24 2.64 -10.32
CA TYR A 89 -12.18 1.40 -9.57
C TYR A 89 -12.85 1.55 -8.20
N ARG A 90 -13.65 0.56 -7.82
CA ARG A 90 -14.44 0.53 -6.58
C ARG A 90 -14.38 -0.85 -5.92
N VAL A 91 -14.66 -0.88 -4.63
CA VAL A 91 -14.84 -2.10 -3.84
C VAL A 91 -16.13 -1.94 -3.08
N GLU A 92 -17.06 -2.88 -3.25
CA GLU A 92 -18.36 -2.85 -2.59
C GLU A 92 -18.25 -3.36 -1.15
N GLY A 93 -18.85 -2.64 -0.21
CA GLY A 93 -18.84 -2.96 1.22
C GLY A 93 -17.62 -2.43 1.97
N ASP A 94 -17.86 -1.85 3.15
CA ASP A 94 -16.83 -1.14 3.93
C ASP A 94 -15.70 -2.05 4.42
N GLU A 95 -16.03 -3.26 4.89
CA GLU A 95 -15.02 -4.22 5.36
C GLU A 95 -14.15 -4.75 4.22
N ALA A 96 -14.75 -5.04 3.07
CA ALA A 96 -14.01 -5.44 1.87
C ALA A 96 -13.09 -4.31 1.40
N ARG A 97 -13.60 -3.07 1.35
CA ARG A 97 -12.81 -1.89 0.99
C ARG A 97 -11.64 -1.68 1.96
N LYS A 98 -11.86 -1.82 3.27
CA LYS A 98 -10.82 -1.72 4.30
C LYS A 98 -9.76 -2.81 4.14
N ALA A 99 -10.17 -4.05 3.85
CA ALA A 99 -9.25 -5.15 3.63
C ALA A 99 -8.37 -4.92 2.38
N VAL A 100 -8.98 -4.51 1.26
CA VAL A 100 -8.27 -4.24 0.00
C VAL A 100 -7.31 -3.06 0.13
N LEU A 101 -7.73 -1.94 0.73
CA LEU A 101 -6.88 -0.75 0.90
C LEU A 101 -5.84 -0.92 2.01
N GLY A 102 -6.10 -1.77 3.01
CA GLY A 102 -5.17 -2.10 4.07
C GLY A 102 -3.88 -2.74 3.56
N LEU A 103 -3.94 -3.46 2.44
CA LEU A 103 -2.78 -4.05 1.77
C LEU A 103 -1.74 -3.01 1.30
N LYS A 104 -2.10 -1.73 1.16
CA LYS A 104 -1.12 -0.66 0.93
C LYS A 104 -0.04 -0.59 2.03
N MET A 105 -0.41 -0.98 3.25
CA MET A 105 0.47 -0.98 4.42
C MET A 105 1.26 -2.28 4.58
N ASP A 106 0.95 -3.31 3.79
CA ASP A 106 1.69 -4.57 3.81
C ASP A 106 2.95 -4.42 2.92
N PRO A 107 4.18 -4.53 3.46
CA PRO A 107 5.39 -4.29 2.70
C PRO A 107 5.53 -5.20 1.47
N HIS A 108 5.02 -6.44 1.53
CA HIS A 108 5.13 -7.38 0.44
C HIS A 108 4.17 -7.02 -0.69
N ALA A 109 2.88 -6.84 -0.38
CA ALA A 109 1.87 -6.45 -1.37
C ALA A 109 2.23 -5.11 -2.02
N ALA A 110 2.61 -4.12 -1.20
CA ALA A 110 2.98 -2.79 -1.68
C ALA A 110 4.21 -2.84 -2.60
N SER A 111 5.24 -3.62 -2.27
CA SER A 111 6.44 -3.74 -3.11
C SER A 111 6.15 -4.42 -4.45
N LEU A 112 5.36 -5.50 -4.45
CA LEU A 112 4.98 -6.19 -5.69
C LEU A 112 4.16 -5.29 -6.60
N MET A 113 3.16 -4.59 -6.07
CA MET A 113 2.36 -3.65 -6.85
C MET A 113 3.16 -2.45 -7.33
N ALA A 114 4.12 -1.96 -6.53
CA ALA A 114 5.04 -0.89 -6.96
C ALA A 114 5.92 -1.35 -8.14
N GLY A 115 6.44 -2.57 -8.08
CA GLY A 115 7.20 -3.17 -9.17
C GLY A 115 6.36 -3.32 -10.45
N GLU A 116 5.13 -3.83 -10.35
CA GLU A 116 4.25 -3.95 -11.53
C GLU A 116 3.85 -2.60 -12.12
N LEU A 117 3.52 -1.62 -11.28
CA LEU A 117 3.21 -0.27 -11.74
C LEU A 117 4.42 0.36 -12.46
N ALA A 118 5.63 0.19 -11.91
CA ALA A 118 6.84 0.68 -12.54
C ALA A 118 7.14 -0.03 -13.88
N SER A 119 6.91 -1.35 -13.96
CA SER A 119 7.04 -2.13 -15.19
C SER A 119 6.03 -1.68 -16.28
N ASP A 120 4.78 -1.43 -15.88
CA ASP A 120 3.75 -0.88 -16.77
C ASP A 120 4.14 0.50 -17.29
N HIS A 121 4.63 1.39 -16.42
CA HIS A 121 5.12 2.71 -16.81
C HIS A 121 6.33 2.61 -17.73
N ALA A 122 7.28 1.71 -17.45
CA ALA A 122 8.46 1.50 -18.29
C ALA A 122 8.07 1.08 -19.70
N SER A 123 7.12 0.13 -19.81
CA SER A 123 6.60 -0.35 -21.08
C SER A 123 5.88 0.76 -21.86
N TYR A 124 5.02 1.54 -21.19
CA TYR A 124 4.36 2.68 -21.80
C TYR A 124 5.35 3.70 -22.34
N LEU A 125 6.32 4.12 -21.51
CA LEU A 125 7.31 5.12 -21.90
C LEU A 125 8.15 4.60 -23.06
N ARG A 126 8.68 3.38 -22.99
CA ARG A 126 9.46 2.79 -24.09
C ARG A 126 8.72 2.85 -25.43
N GLY A 127 7.43 2.53 -25.44
CA GLY A 127 6.60 2.63 -26.65
C GLY A 127 6.37 4.06 -27.15
N ARG A 128 6.46 5.07 -26.27
CA ARG A 128 6.24 6.48 -26.63
C ARG A 128 7.52 7.25 -26.97
N VAL A 129 8.63 6.97 -26.29
CA VAL A 129 9.91 7.67 -26.49
C VAL A 129 10.92 6.87 -27.31
N GLY A 130 10.65 5.61 -27.65
CA GLY A 130 11.49 4.81 -28.55
C GLY A 130 12.80 4.31 -27.92
N ARG A 131 12.95 4.44 -26.59
CA ARG A 131 14.09 3.93 -25.83
C ARG A 131 13.67 3.54 -24.42
N THR A 132 14.49 2.75 -23.73
CA THR A 132 14.30 2.45 -22.32
C THR A 132 14.34 3.74 -21.48
N PRO A 133 13.34 3.99 -20.61
CA PRO A 133 13.35 5.14 -19.73
C PRO A 133 14.42 4.99 -18.64
N THR A 134 14.95 6.11 -18.19
CA THR A 134 15.82 6.18 -17.00
C THR A 134 14.99 6.01 -15.73
N ALA A 135 15.65 5.66 -14.62
CA ALA A 135 14.99 5.61 -13.31
C ALA A 135 14.37 6.96 -12.93
N GLY A 136 15.00 8.07 -13.30
CA GLY A 136 14.42 9.41 -13.11
C GLY A 136 13.14 9.64 -13.92
N GLU A 137 13.07 9.15 -15.16
CA GLU A 137 11.89 9.27 -16.02
C GLU A 137 10.74 8.36 -15.56
N LEU A 138 11.07 7.16 -15.05
CA LEU A 138 10.10 6.32 -14.34
C LEU A 138 9.56 7.01 -13.09
N TYR A 139 10.43 7.69 -12.34
CA TYR A 139 10.01 8.48 -11.20
C TYR A 139 9.08 9.64 -11.63
N ALA A 140 9.40 10.34 -12.72
CA ALA A 140 8.53 11.36 -13.29
C ALA A 140 7.15 10.77 -13.70
N ALA A 141 7.10 9.52 -14.15
CA ALA A 141 5.84 8.83 -14.44
C ALA A 141 5.01 8.48 -13.19
N HIS A 142 5.67 8.21 -12.06
CA HIS A 142 4.96 8.09 -10.77
C HIS A 142 4.26 9.41 -10.39
N PHE A 143 4.94 10.54 -10.61
CA PHE A 143 4.44 11.87 -10.23
C PHE A 143 3.41 12.46 -11.22
N LEU A 144 3.69 12.42 -12.53
CA LEU A 144 2.84 13.01 -13.58
C LEU A 144 1.90 12.01 -14.26
N GLY A 145 1.98 10.73 -13.90
CA GLY A 145 1.43 9.64 -14.70
C GLY A 145 2.31 9.34 -15.94
N PRO A 146 2.12 8.16 -16.56
CA PRO A 146 2.95 7.71 -17.67
C PRO A 146 2.81 8.59 -18.93
N GLN A 147 1.61 9.12 -19.20
CA GLN A 147 1.42 10.06 -20.32
C GLN A 147 2.08 11.41 -20.06
N GLY A 148 1.96 11.94 -18.84
CA GLY A 148 2.58 13.20 -18.44
C GLY A 148 4.10 13.14 -18.52
N SER A 149 4.70 12.02 -18.05
CA SER A 149 6.14 11.79 -18.18
C SER A 149 6.59 11.68 -19.64
N ALA A 150 5.87 10.93 -20.50
CA ALA A 150 6.20 10.88 -21.93
C ALA A 150 6.19 12.27 -22.58
N ARG A 151 5.17 13.08 -22.26
CA ARG A 151 5.06 14.46 -22.74
C ARG A 151 6.21 15.33 -22.23
N LEU A 152 6.61 15.17 -20.96
CA LEU A 152 7.75 15.88 -20.39
C LEU A 152 9.07 15.53 -21.08
N ILE A 153 9.32 14.23 -21.33
CA ILE A 153 10.53 13.74 -22.00
C ILE A 153 10.60 14.29 -23.44
N GLN A 154 9.48 14.30 -24.15
CA GLN A 154 9.44 14.90 -25.49
C GLN A 154 9.68 16.41 -25.42
N ALA A 155 9.00 17.11 -24.51
CA ALA A 155 9.10 18.55 -24.37
C ALA A 155 10.51 19.02 -24.00
N VAL A 156 11.25 18.30 -23.15
CA VAL A 156 12.63 18.71 -22.80
C VAL A 156 13.59 18.65 -23.99
N SER A 157 13.32 17.78 -24.96
CA SER A 157 14.11 17.70 -26.20
C SER A 157 13.77 18.78 -27.23
N VAL A 158 12.52 19.26 -27.24
CA VAL A 158 12.01 20.19 -28.26
C VAL A 158 12.00 21.63 -27.77
N SER A 159 11.55 21.86 -26.53
CA SER A 159 11.28 23.18 -25.98
C SER A 159 11.59 23.25 -24.47
N PRO A 160 12.86 23.05 -24.05
CA PRO A 160 13.23 23.02 -22.63
C PRO A 160 12.94 24.33 -21.88
N GLY A 161 12.86 25.46 -22.58
CA GLY A 161 12.50 26.76 -22.01
C GLY A 161 11.00 27.02 -21.84
N ALA A 162 10.13 26.12 -22.33
CA ALA A 162 8.68 26.31 -22.26
C ALA A 162 8.15 26.28 -20.81
N ASN A 163 7.02 26.95 -20.57
CA ASN A 163 6.37 27.00 -19.27
C ASN A 163 5.79 25.62 -18.88
N ALA A 164 6.36 24.98 -17.86
CA ALA A 164 5.89 23.67 -17.42
C ALA A 164 4.51 23.71 -16.76
N ALA A 165 4.17 24.78 -16.05
CA ALA A 165 2.87 24.92 -15.40
C ALA A 165 1.73 25.04 -16.41
N ALA A 166 1.97 25.70 -17.55
CA ALA A 166 1.01 25.74 -18.66
C ALA A 166 0.86 24.37 -19.35
N MET A 167 1.93 23.56 -19.35
CA MET A 167 1.92 22.23 -19.95
C MET A 167 1.21 21.19 -19.09
N PHE A 168 1.30 21.30 -17.76
CA PHE A 168 0.73 20.37 -16.78
C PHE A 168 -0.11 21.10 -15.72
N PRO A 169 -1.24 21.72 -16.10
CA PRO A 169 -1.97 22.64 -15.22
C PRO A 169 -2.51 21.96 -13.95
N GLU A 170 -3.01 20.73 -14.04
CA GLU A 170 -3.54 19.99 -12.87
C GLU A 170 -2.42 19.66 -11.88
N ALA A 171 -1.28 19.17 -12.39
CA ALA A 171 -0.11 18.87 -11.57
C ALA A 171 0.48 20.15 -10.95
N ALA A 172 0.47 21.26 -11.68
CA ALA A 172 0.92 22.56 -11.21
C ALA A 172 0.03 23.14 -10.12
N GLN A 173 -1.29 22.97 -10.23
CA GLN A 173 -2.24 23.38 -9.20
C GLN A 173 -2.02 22.59 -7.91
N ALA A 174 -1.86 21.27 -8.00
CA ALA A 174 -1.66 20.39 -6.85
C ALA A 174 -0.26 20.54 -6.21
N ASN A 175 0.75 20.94 -6.99
CA ASN A 175 2.15 20.93 -6.56
C ASN A 175 2.86 22.26 -6.88
N ARG A 176 2.31 23.38 -6.39
CA ARG A 176 2.83 24.72 -6.73
C ARG A 176 4.32 24.90 -6.46
N SER A 177 4.86 24.33 -5.38
CA SER A 177 6.28 24.44 -5.04
C SER A 177 7.22 23.74 -6.04
N ILE A 178 6.71 22.79 -6.82
CA ILE A 178 7.48 22.09 -7.86
C ILE A 178 7.42 22.86 -9.19
N PHE A 179 6.27 23.48 -9.48
CA PHE A 179 6.00 24.15 -10.75
C PHE A 179 6.26 25.66 -10.75
N TYR A 180 6.53 26.26 -9.59
CA TYR A 180 6.83 27.67 -9.44
C TYR A 180 8.01 27.88 -8.50
N ARG A 181 8.91 28.79 -8.87
CA ARG A 181 10.08 29.21 -8.08
C ARG A 181 10.17 30.73 -8.13
N ASP A 182 10.30 31.37 -6.97
CA ASP A 182 10.42 32.83 -6.86
C ASP A 182 9.32 33.59 -7.62
N GLY A 183 8.09 33.08 -7.55
CA GLY A 183 6.92 33.67 -8.21
C GLY A 183 6.80 33.42 -9.73
N ARG A 184 7.84 32.88 -10.39
CA ARG A 184 7.78 32.50 -11.82
C ARG A 184 7.48 31.01 -12.01
N PRO A 185 6.83 30.61 -13.12
CA PRO A 185 6.74 29.19 -13.47
C PRO A 185 8.13 28.61 -13.78
N THR A 186 8.34 27.35 -13.40
CA THR A 186 9.52 26.59 -13.81
C THR A 186 9.44 26.25 -15.30
N THR A 187 10.58 26.17 -15.96
CA THR A 187 10.64 25.66 -17.34
C THR A 187 10.49 24.14 -17.39
N VAL A 188 10.21 23.61 -18.57
CA VAL A 188 10.18 22.16 -18.83
C VAL A 188 11.52 21.51 -18.43
N GLY A 189 12.65 22.13 -18.79
CA GLY A 189 13.97 21.64 -18.43
C GLY A 189 14.22 21.64 -16.93
N GLU A 190 13.78 22.69 -16.22
CA GLU A 190 13.88 22.76 -14.77
C GLU A 190 13.03 21.69 -14.07
N LEU A 191 11.80 21.45 -14.57
CA LEU A 191 10.92 20.42 -14.04
C LEU A 191 11.52 19.03 -14.27
N TYR A 192 12.00 18.75 -15.49
CA TYR A 192 12.64 17.49 -15.82
C TYR A 192 13.87 17.24 -14.94
N ALA A 193 14.76 18.22 -14.80
CA ALA A 193 15.94 18.12 -13.94
C ALA A 193 15.56 17.87 -12.48
N ASN A 194 14.51 18.53 -11.96
CA ASN A 194 14.04 18.33 -10.60
C ASN A 194 13.49 16.92 -10.37
N LEU A 195 12.62 16.43 -11.26
CA LEU A 195 11.98 15.12 -11.11
C LEU A 195 12.96 13.95 -11.31
N THR A 196 14.01 14.14 -12.12
CA THR A 196 15.01 13.09 -12.41
C THR A 196 16.21 13.08 -11.47
N LYS A 197 16.39 14.12 -10.63
CA LYS A 197 17.58 14.35 -9.80
C LYS A 197 18.01 13.16 -8.93
N THR A 198 17.05 12.40 -8.40
CA THR A 198 17.32 11.29 -7.47
C THR A 198 17.39 9.92 -8.16
N GLY A 199 16.86 9.79 -9.38
CA GLY A 199 16.85 8.52 -10.14
C GLY A 199 18.10 8.29 -10.98
N GLY A 200 18.91 9.34 -11.22
CA GLY A 200 20.10 9.26 -12.06
C GLY A 200 19.80 9.07 -13.56
N ALA A 201 20.82 9.24 -14.39
CA ALA A 201 20.75 8.98 -15.85
C ALA A 201 20.78 7.49 -16.21
N SER A 202 20.87 6.60 -15.20
CA SER A 202 20.93 5.16 -15.38
C SER A 202 19.62 4.66 -16.00
N ARG A 203 19.75 3.96 -17.13
CA ARG A 203 18.65 3.23 -17.75
C ARG A 203 18.29 2.08 -16.83
N VAL A 204 17.00 1.90 -16.56
CA VAL A 204 16.55 0.74 -15.79
C VAL A 204 16.75 -0.49 -16.66
N ALA A 205 17.43 -1.51 -16.13
CA ALA A 205 17.70 -2.74 -16.88
C ALA A 205 16.37 -3.38 -17.32
N ASP A 206 16.35 -3.97 -18.51
CA ASP A 206 15.18 -4.69 -19.01
C ASP A 206 14.88 -5.90 -18.11
N PRO A 207 13.58 -6.23 -17.87
CA PRO A 207 13.22 -7.48 -17.23
C PRO A 207 13.69 -8.65 -18.12
N ALA A 208 14.62 -9.45 -17.63
CA ALA A 208 15.05 -10.68 -18.30
C ALA A 208 13.89 -11.70 -18.37
N PRO A 209 13.76 -12.48 -19.45
CA PRO A 209 12.78 -13.57 -19.50
C PRO A 209 13.11 -14.61 -18.41
N GLY A 210 12.07 -15.01 -17.66
CA GLY A 210 12.16 -15.56 -16.31
C GLY A 210 12.96 -16.85 -16.13
N ARG A 211 13.53 -17.00 -14.92
CA ARG A 211 13.97 -18.29 -14.38
C ARG A 211 12.81 -18.90 -13.59
N GLY A 212 12.21 -19.95 -14.13
CA GLY A 212 11.14 -20.70 -13.50
C GLY A 212 11.62 -21.81 -12.56
N ALA A 213 10.69 -22.25 -11.72
CA ALA A 213 10.60 -23.52 -10.98
C ALA A 213 11.17 -23.63 -9.54
N SER A 214 12.11 -22.80 -9.08
CA SER A 214 12.58 -22.87 -7.67
C SER A 214 11.80 -21.99 -6.68
N ASP A 215 11.21 -20.89 -7.16
CA ASP A 215 10.65 -19.84 -6.29
C ASP A 215 9.21 -20.13 -5.83
N ASP A 216 8.50 -21.06 -6.49
CA ASP A 216 7.15 -21.50 -6.11
C ASP A 216 7.13 -22.19 -4.74
N GLN A 217 8.21 -22.89 -4.36
CA GLN A 217 8.28 -23.59 -3.08
C GLN A 217 8.38 -22.64 -1.89
N GLY A 218 9.14 -21.55 -2.03
CA GLY A 218 9.27 -20.52 -0.98
C GLY A 218 7.97 -19.74 -0.76
N PHE A 219 7.20 -19.49 -1.84
CA PHE A 219 5.90 -18.83 -1.76
C PHE A 219 4.82 -19.73 -1.12
N ILE A 220 4.78 -21.01 -1.48
CA ILE A 220 3.86 -21.98 -0.87
C ILE A 220 4.14 -22.13 0.64
N GLN A 221 5.41 -22.18 1.06
CA GLN A 221 5.80 -22.26 2.47
C GLN A 221 5.42 -21.01 3.28
N TYR A 222 5.56 -19.82 2.70
CA TYR A 222 5.14 -18.57 3.35
C TYR A 222 3.62 -18.45 3.48
N ALA A 223 2.87 -18.79 2.41
CA ALA A 223 1.41 -18.76 2.41
C ALA A 223 0.80 -19.78 3.38
N THR A 224 1.41 -20.96 3.53
CA THR A 224 1.03 -21.95 4.56
C THR A 224 1.37 -21.47 5.97
N GLY A 225 2.53 -20.83 6.18
CA GLY A 225 2.89 -20.24 7.48
C GLY A 225 1.88 -19.21 7.98
N ARG A 226 1.45 -18.27 7.11
CA ARG A 226 0.44 -17.25 7.46
C ARG A 226 -0.96 -17.84 7.68
N ARG A 227 -1.29 -18.94 7.00
CA ARG A 227 -2.56 -19.66 7.21
C ARG A 227 -2.60 -20.33 8.58
N LEU A 228 -1.51 -21.00 8.96
CA LEU A 228 -1.38 -21.68 10.27
C LEU A 228 -1.40 -20.68 11.42
N GLU A 229 -0.79 -19.51 11.26
CA GLU A 229 -0.78 -18.48 12.30
C GLU A 229 -2.17 -17.88 12.55
N ARG A 230 -2.99 -17.70 11.49
CA ARG A 230 -4.40 -17.30 11.66
C ARG A 230 -5.25 -18.38 12.33
N ILE A 231 -5.02 -19.65 12.01
CA ILE A 231 -5.73 -20.76 12.66
C ILE A 231 -5.40 -20.78 14.16
N ARG A 232 -4.12 -20.66 14.54
CA ARG A 232 -3.73 -20.55 15.96
C ARG A 232 -4.32 -19.33 16.67
N GLN A 233 -4.37 -18.18 15.98
CA GLN A 233 -5.01 -16.97 16.53
C GLN A 233 -6.52 -17.17 16.72
N GLN A 234 -7.18 -17.87 15.80
CA GLN A 234 -8.60 -18.19 15.92
C GLN A 234 -8.87 -19.22 17.03
N GLU A 235 -8.04 -20.25 17.15
CA GLU A 235 -8.12 -21.24 18.23
C GLU A 235 -7.90 -20.60 19.61
N ALA A 236 -6.95 -19.67 19.74
CA ALA A 236 -6.72 -18.94 20.99
C ALA A 236 -7.91 -18.04 21.39
N VAL A 237 -8.65 -17.49 20.42
CA VAL A 237 -9.87 -16.71 20.66
C VAL A 237 -11.04 -17.61 21.02
N VAL A 238 -11.17 -18.78 20.38
CA VAL A 238 -12.20 -19.78 20.70
C VAL A 238 -11.97 -20.39 22.08
N ASP A 239 -10.73 -20.69 22.46
CA ASP A 239 -10.38 -21.19 23.79
C ASP A 239 -10.71 -20.14 24.87
N LEU A 240 -10.41 -18.87 24.62
CA LEU A 240 -10.76 -17.77 25.53
C LEU A 240 -12.29 -17.62 25.72
N ILE A 241 -13.07 -17.83 24.66
CA ILE A 241 -14.54 -17.76 24.69
C ILE A 241 -15.14 -18.98 25.41
N LEU A 242 -14.63 -20.19 25.13
CA LEU A 242 -15.11 -21.43 25.73
C LEU A 242 -14.76 -21.50 27.23
N ARG A 243 -13.55 -21.05 27.61
CA ARG A 243 -13.09 -21.02 29.00
C ARG A 243 -13.81 -19.97 29.85
N GLY A 244 -14.27 -18.87 29.25
CA GLY A 244 -15.11 -17.87 29.93
C GLY A 244 -16.57 -18.31 30.17
N SER A 245 -16.99 -19.44 29.58
CA SER A 245 -18.36 -19.95 29.68
C SER A 245 -18.54 -21.14 30.63
N GLN A 246 -17.47 -21.63 31.26
CA GLN A 246 -17.52 -22.82 32.13
C GLN A 246 -17.65 -22.53 33.64
N ASP A 247 -17.62 -21.27 34.08
CA ASP A 247 -17.76 -20.92 35.50
C ASP A 247 -19.17 -20.48 35.89
N VAL A 248 -20.23 -21.21 35.49
CA VAL A 248 -21.58 -21.03 36.07
C VAL A 248 -22.41 -22.33 36.07
N ASN A 249 -22.13 -23.26 36.99
CA ASN A 249 -23.03 -24.28 37.60
C ASN A 249 -22.13 -25.35 38.25
N SER A 250 -22.25 -25.81 39.50
CA SER A 250 -23.36 -25.85 40.47
C SER A 250 -22.76 -26.27 41.86
N PRO A 251 -23.49 -26.73 42.90
CA PRO A 251 -23.52 -26.14 44.26
C PRO A 251 -22.86 -27.00 45.38
N PHE A 252 -22.87 -26.46 46.61
CA PHE A 252 -22.46 -27.04 47.91
C PHE A 252 -20.99 -26.88 48.35
N GLY A 253 -20.80 -26.34 49.57
CA GLY A 253 -19.71 -26.74 50.47
C GLY A 253 -18.73 -25.66 50.97
N ASP A 254 -19.07 -25.09 52.11
CA ASP A 254 -18.20 -24.84 53.28
C ASP A 254 -16.97 -23.88 53.23
N SER A 255 -16.72 -23.41 54.46
CA SER A 255 -15.92 -22.35 55.04
C SER A 255 -14.41 -22.23 54.76
N GLY A 256 -13.92 -21.00 54.99
CA GLY A 256 -12.65 -20.81 55.70
C GLY A 256 -11.52 -20.04 54.99
N GLY A 257 -11.41 -18.74 55.29
CA GLY A 257 -10.13 -18.07 55.58
C GLY A 257 -9.25 -17.54 54.44
N GLY A 258 -8.70 -16.33 54.64
CA GLY A 258 -7.36 -15.99 54.13
C GLY A 258 -7.26 -14.85 53.10
N MET A 259 -7.10 -13.63 53.61
CA MET A 259 -6.39 -12.44 53.08
C MET A 259 -6.00 -12.35 51.59
N GLY A 260 -6.34 -11.20 50.97
CA GLY A 260 -5.64 -10.71 49.78
C GLY A 260 -6.27 -9.45 49.23
N ALA A 261 -5.54 -8.34 49.28
CA ALA A 261 -5.95 -7.00 48.90
C ALA A 261 -6.49 -6.89 47.46
N GLY A 262 -7.46 -5.99 47.27
CA GLY A 262 -7.71 -5.38 45.96
C GLY A 262 -9.14 -5.40 45.44
N GLN A 263 -10.12 -4.94 46.23
CA GLN A 263 -11.47 -4.70 45.69
C GLN A 263 -11.96 -3.31 46.09
N ARG A 264 -11.79 -2.35 45.18
CA ARG A 264 -12.73 -1.26 44.83
C ARG A 264 -12.01 -0.24 43.94
N ILE A 265 -11.99 -0.49 42.62
CA ILE A 265 -12.42 0.48 41.59
C ILE A 265 -13.02 -0.36 40.45
N ALA A 266 -14.32 -0.63 40.54
CA ALA A 266 -15.13 -0.87 39.36
C ALA A 266 -15.61 0.52 38.90
N SER A 267 -15.14 0.95 37.72
CA SER A 267 -15.83 1.88 36.79
C SER A 267 -14.81 2.61 35.91
N SER A 268 -14.75 2.22 34.64
CA SER A 268 -14.71 3.11 33.47
C SER A 268 -14.13 2.38 32.26
N MET A 269 -14.60 2.78 31.09
CA MET A 269 -14.19 2.34 29.74
C MET A 269 -15.08 1.26 29.09
N PHE A 270 -16.40 1.42 29.24
CA PHE A 270 -17.29 1.17 28.11
C PHE A 270 -17.77 2.52 27.59
N SER A 271 -17.22 2.95 26.45
CA SER A 271 -17.60 4.20 25.80
C SER A 271 -19.08 4.17 25.39
N ALA A 272 -19.77 5.29 25.58
CA ALA A 272 -21.21 5.49 25.39
C ALA A 272 -21.74 5.18 23.97
N GLU A 273 -20.88 4.91 22.99
CA GLU A 273 -21.27 4.51 21.64
C GLU A 273 -21.62 3.01 21.50
N MET A 274 -21.09 2.12 22.35
CA MET A 274 -21.45 0.69 22.28
C MET A 274 -22.83 0.38 22.89
N LEU A 275 -23.27 1.16 23.87
CA LEU A 275 -24.62 1.01 24.46
C LEU A 275 -25.73 1.52 23.54
N ARG A 276 -25.41 2.44 22.62
CA ARG A 276 -26.38 2.95 21.62
C ARG A 276 -26.62 1.95 20.49
N VAL A 277 -25.57 1.26 20.04
CA VAL A 277 -25.66 0.23 18.98
C VAL A 277 -26.44 -1.00 19.45
N LEU A 278 -26.40 -1.34 20.74
CA LEU A 278 -27.15 -2.47 21.30
C LEU A 278 -28.62 -2.15 21.61
N ALA A 279 -28.97 -0.87 21.85
CA ALA A 279 -30.36 -0.46 22.01
C ALA A 279 -31.10 -0.39 20.65
N GLU A 280 -30.45 0.13 19.60
CA GLU A 280 -31.03 0.23 18.24
C GLU A 280 -31.20 -1.14 17.54
N ALA A 281 -30.46 -2.17 17.98
CA ALA A 281 -30.62 -3.55 17.48
C ALA A 281 -31.83 -4.28 18.08
N ASN A 282 -32.30 -3.87 19.27
CA ASN A 282 -33.39 -4.57 19.98
C ASN A 282 -34.79 -4.02 19.61
N ASP A 283 -34.88 -2.74 19.21
CA ASP A 283 -36.16 -2.13 18.77
C ASP A 283 -36.60 -2.58 17.37
N LYS A 284 -35.67 -3.00 16.51
CA LYS A 284 -35.99 -3.55 15.17
C LYS A 284 -36.51 -4.98 15.17
N VAL A 285 -36.44 -5.68 16.30
CA VAL A 285 -37.00 -7.04 16.47
C VAL A 285 -38.42 -7.01 17.07
N LYS A 286 -38.86 -5.87 17.62
CA LYS A 286 -40.22 -5.70 18.19
C LYS A 286 -41.25 -5.04 17.25
N GLN A 287 -40.89 -4.74 16.00
CA GLN A 287 -41.81 -4.18 14.99
C GLN A 287 -41.99 -5.07 13.75
N ARG A 288 -41.91 -6.39 13.92
CA ARG A 288 -42.45 -7.37 12.96
C ARG A 288 -43.38 -8.34 13.67
#